data_AF-A0A9P2UQV9-F1
#
_entry.id   AF-A0A9P2UQV9-F1
#
_cell.length_a   1.000
_cell.length_b   1.000
_cell.length_c   1.000
_cell.angle_alpha   90.00
_cell.angle_beta   90.00
_cell.angle_gamma   90.00
#
_symmetry.space_group_name_H-M   'P 1'
#
loop_
_entity.id
_entity.type
_entity.pdbx_description
1 polymer ?
#
loop_
_entity_poly.entity_id
_entity_poly.type
_entity_poly.pdbx_seq_one_letter_code
_entity_poly.pdbx_strand_id
1 'polypeptide(L)' 'MTDPRRVKKLIAVLAISFCWCYLTGEWQHDQKKAIKIKKHGRLSMSLFRYGLDYVQMAIQRLIGLGKKKSLRKFWQF' A
#
# COMPACT_ATOMS: atom_id res chain seq x y z
N MET A 1 25.91 -9.76 -16.81
CA MET A 1 24.76 -8.85 -16.58
C MET A 1 23.53 -9.72 -16.39
N THR A 2 22.81 -9.53 -15.27
CA THR A 2 21.60 -10.27 -14.83
C THR A 2 21.83 -11.68 -14.27
N ASP A 3 22.22 -11.76 -12.99
CA ASP A 3 22.19 -13.02 -12.25
C ASP A 3 20.74 -13.53 -12.07
N PRO A 4 20.39 -14.72 -12.58
CA PRO A 4 19.03 -15.26 -12.48
C PRO A 4 18.58 -15.46 -11.03
N ARG A 5 19.52 -15.69 -10.10
CA ARG A 5 19.23 -15.82 -8.66
C ARG A 5 18.67 -14.53 -8.05
N ARG A 6 19.14 -13.36 -8.49
CA ARG A 6 18.66 -12.06 -8.00
C ARG A 6 17.28 -11.75 -8.54
N VAL A 7 17.05 -12.02 -9.83
CA VAL A 7 15.74 -11.85 -10.47
C VAL A 7 14.68 -12.73 -9.80
N LYS A 8 15.00 -14.01 -9.51
CA LYS A 8 14.07 -14.91 -8.81
C LYS A 8 13.64 -14.37 -7.44
N LYS A 9 14.57 -13.83 -6.66
CA LYS A 9 14.28 -13.23 -5.34
C LYS A 9 13.41 -11.98 -5.48
N LEU A 10 13.71 -11.10 -6.44
CA LEU A 10 12.91 -9.90 -6.69
C LEU A 10 11.48 -10.26 -7.09
N ILE A 11 11.31 -11.20 -8.02
CA ILE A 11 9.98 -11.65 -8.46
C ILE A 11 9.21 -12.29 -7.31
N ALA A 12 9.86 -13.10 -6.46
CA ALA A 12 9.20 -13.72 -5.31
C ALA A 12 8.66 -12.68 -4.32
N VAL A 13 9.47 -11.67 -3.96
CA VAL A 13 9.03 -10.59 -3.06
C VAL A 13 7.94 -9.74 -3.70
N LEU A 14 8.04 -9.50 -5.02
CA LEU A 14 7.06 -8.73 -5.77
C LEU A 14 5.71 -9.44 -5.85
N ALA A 15 5.71 -10.77 -6.06
CA ALA A 15 4.50 -11.59 -6.04
C ALA A 15 3.82 -11.58 -4.67
N ILE A 16 4.57 -11.73 -3.58
CA ILE A 16 4.02 -11.67 -2.21
C ILE A 16 3.41 -10.29 -1.94
N SER A 17 4.13 -9.22 -2.29
CA SER A 17 3.66 -7.85 -2.16
C SER A 17 2.38 -7.60 -2.99
N PHE A 18 2.33 -8.17 -4.20
CA PHE A 18 1.19 -8.06 -5.10
C PHE A 18 -0.05 -8.76 -4.53
N CYS A 19 0.08 -10.00 -4.05
CA CYS A 19 -1.00 -10.73 -3.39
C CYS A 19 -1.54 -9.96 -2.17
N TRP A 20 -0.64 -9.38 -1.37
CA TRP A 20 -1.04 -8.61 -0.19
C TRP A 20 -1.82 -7.36 -0.55
N CYS A 21 -1.35 -6.59 -1.55
CA CYS A 21 -2.04 -5.39 -2.05
C CYS A 21 -3.40 -5.74 -2.67
N TYR A 22 -3.50 -6.88 -3.35
CA TYR A 22 -4.76 -7.35 -3.93
C TYR A 22 -5.78 -7.69 -2.84
N LEU A 23 -5.38 -8.47 -1.83
CA LEU A 23 -6.26 -8.86 -0.72
C LEU A 23 -6.70 -7.66 0.14
N THR A 24 -5.80 -6.70 0.38
CA THR A 24 -6.15 -5.45 1.08
C THR A 24 -7.04 -4.54 0.24
N GLY A 25 -6.86 -4.52 -1.09
CA GLY A 25 -7.73 -3.80 -2.02
C GLY A 25 -9.17 -4.32 -1.99
N GLU A 26 -9.35 -5.65 -2.01
CA GLU A 26 -10.66 -6.31 -1.86
C GLU A 26 -11.29 -6.00 -0.49
N TRP A 27 -10.55 -6.23 0.60
CA TRP A 27 -11.04 -5.96 1.95
C TRP A 27 -11.49 -4.50 2.14
N GLN A 28 -10.77 -3.55 1.55
CA GLN A 28 -11.10 -2.13 1.69
C GLN A 28 -12.25 -1.69 0.79
N HIS A 29 -12.42 -2.35 -0.36
CA HIS A 29 -13.62 -2.19 -1.20
C HIS A 29 -14.88 -2.57 -0.40
N ASP A 30 -14.81 -3.68 0.35
CA ASP A 30 -15.91 -4.18 1.19
C ASP A 30 -16.15 -3.34 2.46
N GLN A 31 -15.09 -2.92 3.16
CA GLN A 31 -15.22 -2.42 4.53
C GLN A 31 -15.30 -0.90 4.68
N LYS A 32 -14.79 -0.10 3.74
CA LYS A 32 -14.64 1.35 3.95
C LYS A 32 -15.13 2.24 2.81
N LYS A 33 -14.83 1.90 1.56
CA LYS A 33 -15.21 2.75 0.42
C LYS A 33 -15.20 1.94 -0.85
N ALA A 34 -16.39 1.51 -1.29
CA ALA A 34 -16.58 0.91 -2.59
C ALA A 34 -15.99 1.85 -3.67
N ILE A 35 -15.12 1.29 -4.51
CA ILE A 35 -14.54 2.00 -5.66
C ILE A 35 -15.71 2.40 -6.55
N LYS A 36 -15.99 3.71 -6.63
CA LYS A 36 -17.09 4.21 -7.48
C LYS A 36 -16.86 3.78 -8.92
N ILE A 37 -17.80 2.99 -9.44
CA ILE A 37 -17.88 2.67 -10.86
C ILE A 37 -18.29 3.96 -11.57
N LYS A 38 -17.51 4.40 -12.57
CA LYS A 38 -17.83 5.61 -13.32
C LYS A 38 -19.03 5.35 -14.23
N LYS A 39 -19.69 6.41 -14.72
CA LYS A 39 -20.88 6.33 -15.61
C LYS A 39 -20.69 5.47 -16.86
N HIS A 40 -19.46 5.14 -17.24
CA HIS A 40 -19.12 4.30 -18.41
C HIS A 40 -18.89 2.81 -18.05
N GLY A 41 -19.31 2.35 -16.86
CA GLY A 41 -19.22 0.95 -16.44
C GLY A 41 -17.83 0.46 -16.02
N ARG A 42 -16.77 1.25 -16.21
CA ARG A 42 -15.41 0.92 -15.75
C ARG A 42 -15.18 1.36 -14.30
N LEU A 43 -14.49 0.50 -13.54
CA LEU A 43 -13.93 0.85 -12.24
C LEU A 43 -13.06 2.11 -12.40
N SER A 44 -13.23 3.08 -11.50
CA SER A 44 -12.45 4.32 -11.53
C SER A 44 -10.95 4.10 -11.31
N MET A 45 -10.59 2.96 -10.71
CA MET A 45 -9.24 2.61 -10.32
C MET A 45 -9.10 1.08 -10.22
N SER A 46 -7.92 0.53 -10.51
CA SER A 46 -7.63 -0.89 -10.27
C SER A 46 -7.58 -1.19 -8.77
N LEU A 47 -8.09 -2.35 -8.36
CA LEU A 47 -8.02 -2.88 -6.98
C LEU A 47 -6.59 -2.89 -6.44
N PHE A 48 -5.61 -3.21 -7.29
CA PHE A 48 -4.19 -3.18 -6.93
C PHE A 48 -3.72 -1.77 -6.55
N ARG A 49 -4.08 -0.76 -7.36
CA ARG A 49 -3.70 0.63 -7.05
C ARG A 49 -4.40 1.11 -5.79
N TYR A 50 -5.65 0.70 -5.58
CA TYR A 50 -6.40 1.03 -4.38
C TYR A 50 -5.75 0.46 -3.10
N GLY A 51 -5.34 -0.81 -3.12
CA GLY A 51 -4.59 -1.44 -2.04
C GLY A 51 -3.21 -0.81 -1.83
N LEU A 52 -2.50 -0.47 -2.90
CA LEU A 52 -1.18 0.18 -2.82
C LEU A 52 -1.25 1.58 -2.21
N ASP A 53 -2.24 2.39 -2.59
CA ASP A 53 -2.44 3.72 -2.01
C ASP A 53 -2.75 3.62 -0.50
N TYR A 54 -3.51 2.61 -0.07
CA TYR A 54 -3.75 2.37 1.34
C TYR A 54 -2.48 1.98 2.11
N VAL A 55 -1.69 1.05 1.57
CA VAL A 55 -0.40 0.66 2.15
C VAL A 55 0.53 1.88 2.23
N GLN A 56 0.55 2.72 1.19
CA GLN A 56 1.34 3.94 1.19
C GLN A 56 0.87 4.93 2.27
N MET A 57 -0.44 5.15 2.41
CA MET A 57 -0.98 5.97 3.49
C MET A 57 -0.66 5.41 4.88
N ALA A 58 -0.74 4.09 5.06
CA ALA A 58 -0.40 3.43 6.31
C ALA A 58 1.09 3.62 6.65
N ILE A 59 1.98 3.42 5.67
CA ILE A 59 3.42 3.65 5.81
C ILE A 59 3.71 5.12 6.14
N GLN A 60 3.10 6.07 5.44
CA GLN A 60 3.26 7.50 5.72
C GLN A 60 2.80 7.86 7.14
N ARG A 61 1.68 7.29 7.61
CA ARG A 61 1.22 7.46 9.00
C ARG A 61 2.24 6.90 9.98
N LEU A 62 2.77 5.71 9.74
CA LEU A 62 3.79 5.09 10.60
C LEU A 62 5.08 5.93 10.66
N ILE A 63 5.56 6.42 9.51
CA ILE A 63 6.75 7.28 9.43
C ILE A 63 6.49 8.64 10.12
N GLY A 64 5.33 9.24 9.86
CA GLY A 64 4.92 10.52 10.48
C GLY A 64 4.73 10.42 12.00
N LEU A 65 4.27 9.28 12.50
CA LEU A 65 4.17 8.99 13.93
C LEU A 65 5.55 8.95 14.61
N GLY A 66 6.57 8.46 13.92
CA GLY A 66 7.97 8.49 14.39
C GLY A 66 8.48 9.92 14.61
N LYS A 67 8.24 10.81 13.64
CA LYS A 67 8.61 12.24 13.76
C LYS A 67 7.88 12.95 14.90
N LYS A 68 6.57 12.70 15.08
CA LYS A 68 5.78 13.31 16.17
C LYS A 68 6.22 12.85 17.56
N LYS A 69 6.65 11.59 17.73
CA LYS A 69 7.19 11.09 19.00
C LYS A 69 8.55 11.70 19.32
N SER A 70 9.43 11.84 18.32
CA SER A 70 10.74 12.49 18.49
C SER A 70 10.63 13.97 18.81
N LEU A 71 9.73 14.69 18.14
CA LEU A 71 9.50 16.12 18.41
C LEU A 71 8.92 16.36 19.79
N ARG A 72 7.95 15.55 20.25
CA ARG A 72 7.46 15.67 21.64
C ARG A 72 8.53 15.41 22.70
N LYS A 73 9.50 14.54 22.42
CA LYS A 73 10.61 14.25 23.34
C LYS A 73 11.66 15.38 23.39
N PHE A 74 11.80 16.12 22.30
CA PHE A 74 12.70 17.26 22.18
C PHE A 74 12.17 18.53 22.87
N TRP A 75 10.85 18.72 22.90
CA TRP A 75 10.17 19.85 23.54
C TRP A 75 9.72 19.56 25.00
N GLN A 76 10.25 18.50 25.62
CA GLN A 76 10.05 18.13 27.02
C GLN A 76 11.30 18.39 27.87
N PHE A 77 12.26 19.14 27.33
CA PHE A 77 13.43 19.70 28.01
C PHE A 77 13.34 21.22 28.01
#